data_AF-A0A167YHZ0-F1
#
_entry.id   AF-A0A167YHZ0-F1
#
_cell.length_a   1.000
_cell.length_b   1.000
_cell.length_c   1.000
_cell.angle_alpha   90.00
_cell.angle_beta   90.00
_cell.angle_gamma   90.00
#
_symmetry.space_group_name_H-M   'P 1'
#
loop_
_entity.id
_entity.type
_entity.pdbx_description
1 polymer ?
#
loop_
_entity_poly.entity_id
_entity_poly.type
_entity_poly.pdbx_seq_one_letter_code
_entity_poly.pdbx_strand_id
1 'polypeptide(L)'
;MPDARDAEIYPRYCFHLSPTVNSWCWLRISDIETLKRHTEFEGENFFFHSNLPIKWVRITGLVVAVCDADNSRLRILTIDDSSGKCIDIVIKRQTLMEKTDSKLLEGKPSRAAWAHDPHGSIDVGHVVDVKGGLSIFRGTRQIEVEKATVVKGTAQEVILWQKRSTFRRDILDTPWVLSRRDIRQCRKEAESAESTSLAQKEKNRKSRKEHDKLAAQVTTNKTQKASLSARAGSASTRSKIAPKPQAVETRKRLVEMLRDGSTEGKYSALGL
;
A
#
# COMPACT_ATOMS: atom_id res chain seq x y z
N MET A 1 -20.09 -31.90 16.69
CA MET A 1 -19.10 -30.83 16.53
C MET A 1 -18.56 -30.95 15.11
N PRO A 2 -18.64 -29.91 14.26
CA PRO A 2 -17.99 -29.97 12.95
C PRO A 2 -16.50 -30.19 13.18
N ASP A 3 -15.92 -31.17 12.47
CA ASP A 3 -14.48 -31.47 12.52
C ASP A 3 -13.72 -30.18 12.12
N ALA A 4 -12.72 -29.78 12.88
CA ALA A 4 -11.98 -28.51 12.67
C ALA A 4 -11.29 -28.43 11.29
N ARG A 5 -11.32 -29.52 10.52
CA ARG A 5 -10.66 -29.70 9.24
C ARG A 5 -11.41 -29.08 8.05
N ASP A 6 -12.71 -28.81 8.19
CA ASP A 6 -13.55 -28.19 7.14
C ASP A 6 -14.29 -26.94 7.67
N ALA A 7 -13.54 -26.00 8.23
CA ALA A 7 -14.09 -24.72 8.64
C ALA A 7 -14.51 -23.89 7.40
N GLU A 8 -15.75 -23.41 7.39
CA GLU A 8 -16.32 -22.60 6.31
C GLU A 8 -15.45 -21.33 6.10
N ILE A 9 -15.00 -21.11 4.86
CA ILE A 9 -14.33 -19.87 4.48
C ILE A 9 -15.41 -18.81 4.29
N TYR A 10 -15.37 -17.76 5.12
CA TYR A 10 -16.35 -16.70 5.01
C TYR A 10 -16.13 -15.84 3.77
N PRO A 11 -17.17 -15.18 3.24
CA PRO A 11 -17.04 -14.24 2.14
C PRO A 11 -16.16 -13.03 2.48
N ARG A 12 -15.59 -12.40 1.45
CA ARG A 12 -14.66 -11.27 1.59
C ARG A 12 -15.19 -10.14 2.47
N TYR A 13 -16.48 -9.84 2.38
CA TYR A 13 -17.12 -8.77 3.14
C TYR A 13 -17.13 -9.02 4.65
N CYS A 14 -16.93 -10.26 5.12
CA CYS A 14 -16.86 -10.59 6.56
C CYS A 14 -15.46 -10.44 7.16
N PHE A 15 -14.41 -10.32 6.34
CA PHE A 15 -13.01 -10.36 6.82
C PHE A 15 -12.65 -9.21 7.77
N HIS A 16 -13.35 -8.08 7.73
CA HIS A 16 -13.11 -6.99 8.67
C HIS A 16 -13.42 -7.38 10.13
N LEU A 17 -14.20 -8.45 10.35
CA LEU A 17 -14.45 -9.06 11.65
C LEU A 17 -13.38 -10.08 12.07
N SER A 18 -12.48 -10.47 11.14
CA SER A 18 -11.41 -11.41 11.46
C SER A 18 -10.35 -10.75 12.34
N PRO A 19 -9.86 -11.42 13.40
CA PRO A 19 -8.78 -10.89 14.22
C PRO A 19 -7.45 -10.76 13.46
N THR A 20 -7.30 -11.38 12.29
CA THR A 20 -6.03 -11.48 11.54
C THR A 20 -5.88 -10.50 10.37
N VAL A 21 -6.96 -9.88 9.89
CA VAL A 21 -6.94 -9.14 8.60
C VAL A 21 -6.25 -7.80 8.70
N ASN A 22 -6.42 -7.10 9.83
CA ASN A 22 -5.83 -5.78 10.08
C ASN A 22 -4.79 -5.84 11.22
N SER A 23 -4.16 -7.00 11.42
CA SER A 23 -3.18 -7.21 12.49
C SER A 23 -1.93 -7.92 11.99
N TRP A 24 -0.82 -7.66 12.68
CA TRP A 24 0.44 -8.37 12.43
C TRP A 24 0.34 -9.78 13.00
N CYS A 25 0.11 -10.77 12.13
CA CYS A 25 -0.03 -12.16 12.54
C CYS A 25 1.33 -12.74 12.91
N TRP A 26 1.49 -13.15 14.17
CA TRP A 26 2.73 -13.76 14.64
C TRP A 26 2.78 -15.21 14.20
N LEU A 27 3.68 -15.54 13.28
CA LEU A 27 3.76 -16.87 12.70
C LEU A 27 5.16 -17.45 12.82
N ARG A 28 5.24 -18.78 12.79
CA ARG A 28 6.47 -19.47 12.44
C ARG A 28 6.62 -19.52 10.93
N ILE A 29 7.85 -19.62 10.45
CA ILE A 29 8.09 -19.77 9.01
C ILE A 29 7.48 -21.09 8.50
N SER A 30 7.58 -22.17 9.27
CA SER A 30 6.92 -23.44 8.97
C SER A 30 5.40 -23.30 8.78
N ASP A 31 4.74 -22.49 9.61
CA ASP A 31 3.30 -22.26 9.53
C ASP A 31 2.96 -21.49 8.25
N ILE A 32 3.77 -20.47 7.89
CA ILE A 32 3.62 -19.69 6.66
C ILE A 32 3.63 -20.60 5.43
N GLU A 33 4.53 -21.58 5.38
CA GLU A 33 4.65 -22.50 4.24
C GLU A 33 3.42 -23.39 4.06
N THR A 34 2.70 -23.68 5.15
CA THR A 34 1.50 -24.52 5.14
C THR A 34 0.19 -23.75 4.89
N LEU A 35 0.20 -22.41 4.84
CA LEU A 35 -1.03 -21.64 4.65
C LEU A 35 -1.69 -21.99 3.32
N LYS A 36 -3.01 -22.19 3.34
CA LYS A 36 -3.80 -22.49 2.15
C LYS A 36 -4.05 -21.23 1.33
N ARG A 37 -4.27 -21.42 0.03
CA ARG A 37 -4.74 -20.37 -0.88
C ARG A 37 -6.07 -20.83 -1.48
N HIS A 38 -6.95 -19.86 -1.69
CA HIS A 38 -8.25 -20.09 -2.32
C HIS A 38 -8.35 -19.15 -3.51
N THR A 39 -8.74 -19.69 -4.66
CA THR A 39 -8.79 -19.01 -5.96
C THR A 39 -9.59 -17.70 -5.93
N GLU A 40 -10.63 -17.65 -5.10
CA GLU A 40 -11.50 -16.47 -4.91
C GLU A 40 -10.78 -15.26 -4.33
N PHE A 41 -9.68 -15.45 -3.60
CA PHE A 41 -8.98 -14.39 -2.87
C PHE A 41 -7.53 -14.17 -3.32
N GLU A 42 -7.09 -14.86 -4.37
CA GLU A 42 -5.69 -14.77 -4.83
C GLU A 42 -5.30 -13.38 -5.29
N GLY A 43 -6.22 -12.63 -5.91
CA GLY A 43 -5.96 -11.28 -6.40
C GLY A 43 -5.66 -10.25 -5.28
N GLU A 44 -6.05 -10.54 -4.04
CA GLU A 44 -5.82 -9.67 -2.88
C GLU A 44 -4.65 -10.14 -1.99
N ASN A 45 -3.95 -11.23 -2.39
CA ASN A 45 -2.88 -11.88 -1.64
C ASN A 45 -3.30 -12.36 -0.24
N PHE A 46 -4.51 -12.95 -0.11
CA PHE A 46 -4.90 -13.62 1.13
C PHE A 46 -4.42 -15.08 1.17
N PHE A 47 -3.91 -15.45 2.33
CA PHE A 47 -3.53 -16.80 2.72
C PHE A 47 -4.41 -17.24 3.88
N PHE A 48 -4.53 -18.54 4.12
CA PHE A 48 -5.47 -19.05 5.12
C PHE A 48 -4.80 -20.05 6.06
N HIS A 49 -4.90 -19.78 7.36
CA HIS A 49 -4.66 -20.77 8.40
C HIS A 49 -6.03 -21.29 8.86
N SER A 50 -6.36 -22.53 8.53
CA SER A 50 -7.74 -23.04 8.66
C SER A 50 -8.70 -22.11 7.90
N ASN A 51 -9.61 -21.41 8.58
CA ASN A 51 -10.49 -20.41 7.96
C ASN A 51 -10.12 -18.95 8.27
N LEU A 52 -8.99 -18.69 8.95
CA LEU A 52 -8.51 -17.35 9.26
C LEU A 52 -7.79 -16.72 8.05
N PRO A 53 -8.28 -15.59 7.51
CA PRO A 53 -7.60 -14.86 6.44
C PRO A 53 -6.37 -14.10 6.96
N ILE A 54 -5.19 -14.44 6.45
CA ILE A 54 -3.90 -13.86 6.79
C ILE A 54 -3.35 -13.11 5.59
N LYS A 55 -2.91 -11.88 5.84
CA LYS A 55 -2.27 -11.01 4.84
C LYS A 55 -0.96 -10.44 5.35
N TRP A 56 -0.97 -9.97 6.59
CA TRP A 56 0.16 -9.34 7.25
C TRP A 56 0.76 -10.28 8.28
N VAL A 57 2.07 -10.48 8.18
CA VAL A 57 2.80 -11.38 9.07
C VAL A 57 3.88 -10.64 9.82
N ARG A 58 4.21 -11.17 10.99
CA ARG A 58 5.36 -10.78 11.79
C ARG A 58 6.14 -12.01 12.20
N ILE A 59 7.41 -12.01 11.89
CA ILE A 59 8.34 -13.10 12.21
C ILE A 59 9.56 -12.56 12.93
N THR A 60 10.24 -13.45 13.66
CA THR A 60 11.51 -13.15 14.30
C THR A 60 12.45 -14.31 14.05
N GLY A 61 13.64 -14.03 13.56
CA GLY A 61 14.63 -15.04 13.23
C GLY A 61 15.99 -14.47 12.86
N LEU A 62 16.95 -15.36 12.63
CA LEU A 62 18.32 -15.05 12.28
C LEU A 62 18.46 -14.89 10.76
N VAL A 63 19.16 -13.84 10.31
CA VAL A 63 19.50 -13.65 8.91
C VAL A 63 20.63 -14.62 8.54
N VAL A 64 20.34 -15.56 7.66
CA VAL A 64 21.30 -16.59 7.20
C VAL A 64 21.94 -16.25 5.86
N ALA A 65 21.28 -15.43 5.03
CA ALA A 65 21.82 -14.99 3.76
C ALA A 65 21.33 -13.58 3.40
N VAL A 66 22.16 -12.86 2.65
CA VAL A 66 21.83 -11.57 2.04
C VAL A 66 22.20 -11.64 0.57
N CYS A 67 21.25 -11.28 -0.30
CA CYS A 67 21.46 -11.22 -1.73
C CYS A 67 20.94 -9.89 -2.29
N ASP A 68 21.78 -9.21 -3.05
CA ASP A 68 21.35 -8.05 -3.85
C ASP A 68 20.94 -8.52 -5.24
N ALA A 69 19.76 -8.10 -5.69
CA ALA A 69 19.19 -8.49 -6.97
C ALA A 69 18.68 -7.28 -7.75
N ASP A 70 18.39 -7.50 -9.04
CA ASP A 70 17.80 -6.50 -9.94
C ASP A 70 18.60 -5.19 -9.99
N ASN A 71 19.90 -5.27 -10.33
CA ASN A 71 20.84 -4.14 -10.31
C ASN A 71 20.85 -3.40 -8.96
N SER A 72 20.81 -4.15 -7.86
CA SER A 72 20.71 -3.64 -6.49
C SER A 72 19.43 -2.84 -6.21
N ARG A 73 18.36 -2.97 -7.00
CA ARG A 73 17.04 -2.42 -6.63
C ARG A 73 16.33 -3.26 -5.58
N LEU A 74 16.65 -4.55 -5.50
CA LEU A 74 16.10 -5.45 -4.51
C LEU A 74 17.21 -5.92 -3.59
N ARG A 75 16.90 -5.96 -2.30
CA ARG A 75 17.72 -6.62 -1.28
C ARG A 75 16.89 -7.74 -0.67
N ILE A 76 17.40 -8.96 -0.75
CA ILE A 76 16.72 -10.16 -0.30
C ILE A 76 17.46 -10.69 0.93
N LEU A 77 16.74 -10.88 2.03
CA LEU A 77 17.26 -11.50 3.25
C LEU A 77 16.62 -12.87 3.41
N THR A 78 17.40 -13.92 3.60
CA THR A 78 16.87 -15.22 3.99
C THR A 78 16.91 -15.32 5.51
N ILE A 79 15.78 -15.62 6.14
CA ILE A 79 15.63 -15.70 7.59
C ILE A 79 15.32 -17.14 8.01
N ASP A 80 15.95 -17.58 9.11
CA ASP A 80 15.67 -18.82 9.82
C ASP A 80 15.14 -18.52 11.24
N ASP A 81 13.96 -19.04 11.59
CA ASP A 81 13.35 -18.93 12.93
C ASP A 81 13.42 -20.24 13.72
N SER A 82 14.23 -21.20 13.25
CA SER A 82 14.40 -22.55 13.78
C SER A 82 13.14 -23.41 13.80
N SER A 83 12.09 -23.03 13.04
CA SER A 83 10.89 -23.87 12.86
C SER A 83 11.06 -24.97 11.79
N GLY A 84 12.24 -25.07 11.18
CA GLY A 84 12.58 -26.06 10.16
C GLY A 84 12.37 -25.58 8.71
N LYS A 85 12.05 -24.31 8.51
CA LYS A 85 11.94 -23.65 7.20
C LYS A 85 12.55 -22.26 7.26
N CYS A 86 13.13 -21.83 6.13
CA CYS A 86 13.59 -20.46 5.93
C CYS A 86 12.66 -19.72 4.97
N ILE A 87 12.63 -18.40 5.04
CA ILE A 87 11.84 -17.56 4.15
C ILE A 87 12.64 -16.37 3.65
N ASP A 88 12.38 -16.00 2.40
CA ASP A 88 12.97 -14.82 1.78
C ASP A 88 12.14 -13.57 2.06
N ILE A 89 12.86 -12.52 2.42
CA ILE A 89 12.34 -11.21 2.79
C ILE A 89 12.81 -10.22 1.73
N VAL A 90 11.88 -9.57 1.05
CA VAL A 90 12.16 -8.66 -0.05
C VAL A 90 12.06 -7.22 0.41
N ILE A 91 13.18 -6.49 0.29
CA ILE A 91 13.29 -5.06 0.54
C ILE A 91 13.50 -4.37 -0.81
N LYS A 92 12.57 -3.47 -1.18
CA LYS A 92 12.66 -2.65 -2.40
C LYS A 92 13.45 -1.38 -2.07
N ARG A 93 14.62 -1.20 -2.69
CA ARG A 93 15.42 0.03 -2.57
C ARG A 93 14.96 1.07 -3.57
N GLN A 94 14.64 2.26 -3.08
CA GLN A 94 14.32 3.38 -3.96
C GLN A 94 15.62 3.97 -4.53
N THR A 95 15.77 3.95 -5.84
CA THR A 95 16.85 4.67 -6.51
C THR A 95 16.51 6.16 -6.49
N LEU A 96 17.34 6.99 -5.84
CA LEU A 96 17.34 8.42 -6.13
C LEU A 96 18.05 8.59 -7.46
N MET A 97 17.27 8.76 -8.53
CA MET A 97 17.80 9.36 -9.74
C MET A 97 18.07 10.83 -9.41
N GLU A 98 19.33 11.20 -9.22
CA GLU A 98 19.74 12.60 -9.28
C GLU A 98 19.31 13.13 -10.65
N LYS A 99 18.35 14.06 -10.66
CA LYS A 99 18.10 14.89 -11.85
C LYS A 99 19.30 15.80 -12.00
N THR A 100 20.38 15.32 -12.59
CA THR A 100 21.49 16.17 -12.98
C THR A 100 21.02 16.94 -14.20
N ASP A 101 20.70 18.23 -14.02
CA ASP A 101 20.57 19.17 -15.12
C ASP A 101 21.84 19.06 -15.97
N SER A 102 21.66 18.67 -17.22
CA SER A 102 22.72 18.46 -18.18
C SER A 102 23.46 19.76 -18.46
N LYS A 103 24.58 19.99 -17.77
CA LYS A 103 25.72 20.75 -18.29
C LYS A 103 27.00 20.38 -17.53
N LEU A 104 27.94 19.83 -18.30
CA LEU A 104 29.39 19.75 -18.06
C LEU A 104 29.87 18.65 -17.10
N LEU A 105 30.29 17.52 -17.69
CA LEU A 105 31.69 17.03 -17.72
C LEU A 105 31.72 15.50 -17.86
N GLU A 106 32.49 15.03 -18.84
CA GLU A 106 32.82 13.65 -19.08
C GLU A 106 33.62 13.06 -17.91
N GLY A 107 33.34 11.78 -17.59
CA GLY A 107 34.31 10.90 -16.92
C GLY A 107 34.06 10.61 -15.44
N LYS A 108 33.08 9.74 -15.15
CA LYS A 108 33.11 8.60 -14.19
C LYS A 108 31.68 8.06 -14.04
N PRO A 109 31.46 6.73 -13.94
CA PRO A 109 30.15 6.21 -13.60
C PRO A 109 29.80 6.73 -12.19
N SER A 110 28.88 7.68 -12.12
CA SER A 110 28.28 8.13 -10.86
C SER A 110 27.70 6.88 -10.19
N ARG A 111 28.31 6.50 -9.06
CA ARG A 111 27.80 5.43 -8.21
C ARG A 111 26.46 5.94 -7.71
N ALA A 112 25.36 5.49 -8.33
CA ALA A 112 24.01 5.89 -7.94
C ALA A 112 23.92 5.91 -6.42
N ALA A 113 23.81 7.11 -5.84
CA ALA A 113 23.69 7.28 -4.41
C ALA A 113 22.29 6.78 -4.05
N TRP A 114 22.22 5.52 -3.63
CA TRP A 114 20.97 4.95 -3.14
C TRP A 114 20.44 5.84 -2.01
N ALA A 115 19.14 6.12 -2.00
CA ALA A 115 18.50 6.65 -0.80
C ALA A 115 18.95 5.79 0.39
N HIS A 116 19.16 6.42 1.54
CA HIS A 116 19.54 5.73 2.77
C HIS A 116 18.56 4.57 3.03
N ASP A 117 18.97 3.34 2.68
CA ASP A 117 18.19 2.14 2.91
C ASP A 117 18.03 2.00 4.43
N PRO A 118 16.82 2.16 4.98
CA PRO A 118 16.60 2.07 6.43
C PRO A 118 16.94 0.67 6.98
N HIS A 119 17.02 -0.32 6.10
CA HIS A 119 17.39 -1.70 6.42
C HIS A 119 18.82 -2.03 5.95
N GLY A 120 19.59 -1.03 5.50
CA GLY A 120 20.96 -1.17 5.01
C GLY A 120 21.92 -1.80 6.01
N SER A 121 21.70 -1.57 7.31
CA SER A 121 22.54 -2.10 8.40
C SER A 121 22.25 -3.55 8.79
N ILE A 122 21.15 -4.14 8.32
CA ILE A 122 20.85 -5.56 8.56
C ILE A 122 21.81 -6.39 7.72
N ASP A 123 22.34 -7.47 8.29
CA ASP A 123 23.33 -8.34 7.63
C ASP A 123 23.28 -9.74 8.23
N VAL A 124 23.99 -10.69 7.61
CA VAL A 124 24.09 -12.08 8.06
C VAL A 124 24.53 -12.14 9.53
N GLY A 125 23.87 -13.00 10.30
CA GLY A 125 24.11 -13.18 11.74
C GLY A 125 23.28 -12.25 12.64
N HIS A 126 22.62 -11.22 12.10
CA HIS A 126 21.68 -10.43 12.89
C HIS A 126 20.38 -11.20 13.13
N VAL A 127 19.84 -11.10 14.35
CA VAL A 127 18.46 -11.48 14.66
C VAL A 127 17.57 -10.29 14.36
N VAL A 128 16.49 -10.51 13.62
CA VAL A 128 15.60 -9.44 13.16
C VAL A 128 14.14 -9.75 13.49
N ASP A 129 13.39 -8.69 13.77
CA ASP A 129 11.92 -8.67 13.85
C ASP A 129 11.39 -8.02 12.57
N VAL A 130 10.68 -8.80 11.76
CA VAL A 130 10.22 -8.40 10.44
C VAL A 130 8.70 -8.40 10.41
N LYS A 131 8.15 -7.30 9.88
CA LYS A 131 6.74 -7.11 9.58
C LYS A 131 6.59 -6.88 8.09
N GLY A 132 5.65 -7.58 7.47
CA GLY A 132 5.42 -7.44 6.04
C GLY A 132 4.18 -8.14 5.53
N GLY A 133 3.89 -7.91 4.25
CA GLY A 133 2.84 -8.60 3.53
C GLY A 133 3.37 -9.91 2.93
N LEU A 134 2.57 -10.97 2.98
CA LEU A 134 2.89 -12.20 2.26
C LEU A 134 2.72 -11.99 0.75
N SER A 135 3.68 -12.48 -0.03
CA SER A 135 3.55 -12.59 -1.49
C SER A 135 4.18 -13.87 -2.01
N ILE A 136 3.98 -14.16 -3.29
CA ILE A 136 4.57 -15.31 -3.98
C ILE A 136 5.36 -14.81 -5.16
N PHE A 137 6.58 -15.31 -5.30
CA PHE A 137 7.41 -15.11 -6.47
C PHE A 137 7.90 -16.45 -7.00
N ARG A 138 7.59 -16.74 -8.27
CA ARG A 138 7.99 -17.99 -8.95
C ARG A 138 7.63 -19.25 -8.13
N GLY A 139 6.44 -19.26 -7.52
CA GLY A 139 5.95 -20.38 -6.73
C GLY A 139 6.50 -20.47 -5.30
N THR A 140 7.44 -19.59 -4.91
CA THR A 140 8.00 -19.53 -3.55
C THR A 140 7.36 -18.41 -2.76
N ARG A 141 7.04 -18.66 -1.49
CA ARG A 141 6.50 -17.64 -0.58
C ARG A 141 7.62 -16.71 -0.12
N GLN A 142 7.32 -15.43 -0.06
CA GLN A 142 8.23 -14.40 0.41
C GLN A 142 7.45 -13.36 1.20
N ILE A 143 8.16 -12.52 1.96
CA ILE A 143 7.57 -11.41 2.70
C ILE A 143 8.07 -10.10 2.10
N GLU A 144 7.14 -9.26 1.64
CA GLU A 144 7.44 -7.88 1.27
C GLU A 144 7.48 -7.02 2.54
N VAL A 145 8.65 -6.43 2.82
CA VAL A 145 8.89 -5.71 4.07
C VAL A 145 8.11 -4.40 4.11
N GLU A 146 7.40 -4.22 5.22
CA GLU A 146 6.88 -2.93 5.68
C GLU A 146 7.79 -2.34 6.76
N LYS A 147 8.33 -3.21 7.64
CA LYS A 147 9.30 -2.81 8.67
C LYS A 147 10.17 -3.98 9.10
N ALA A 148 11.49 -3.80 9.10
CA ALA A 148 12.44 -4.72 9.69
C ALA A 148 13.33 -4.00 10.72
N THR A 149 13.53 -4.63 11.89
CA THR A 149 14.38 -4.09 12.96
C THR A 149 15.28 -5.15 13.54
N VAL A 150 16.55 -4.81 13.78
CA VAL A 150 17.50 -5.69 14.50
C VAL A 150 17.07 -5.82 15.96
N VAL A 151 16.94 -7.07 16.42
CA VAL A 151 16.65 -7.43 17.81
C VAL A 151 17.97 -7.46 18.58
N LYS A 152 18.08 -6.63 19.62
CA LYS A 152 19.30 -6.48 20.41
C LYS A 152 19.22 -7.39 21.64
N GLY A 153 19.69 -8.62 21.46
CA GLY A 153 19.92 -9.59 22.54
C GLY A 153 18.77 -10.57 22.78
N THR A 154 19.12 -11.68 23.44
CA THR A 154 18.25 -12.85 23.63
C THR A 154 17.01 -12.55 24.47
N ALA A 155 17.08 -11.62 25.44
CA ALA A 155 15.90 -11.26 26.24
C ALA A 155 14.77 -10.68 25.38
N GLN A 156 15.10 -9.85 24.37
CA GLN A 156 14.11 -9.28 23.45
C GLN A 156 13.53 -10.36 22.53
N GLU A 157 14.37 -11.28 22.06
CA GLU A 157 13.96 -12.42 21.26
C GLU A 157 12.95 -13.31 22.00
N VAL A 158 13.21 -13.63 23.27
CA VAL A 158 12.30 -14.42 24.11
C VAL A 158 10.94 -13.74 24.28
N ILE A 159 10.90 -12.41 24.42
CA ILE A 159 9.64 -11.65 24.48
C ILE A 159 8.84 -11.80 23.17
N LEU A 160 9.53 -11.78 22.02
CA LEU A 160 8.89 -11.97 20.71
C LEU A 160 8.37 -13.40 20.55
N TRP A 161 9.11 -14.40 21.04
CA TRP A 161 8.64 -15.79 21.07
C TRP A 161 7.42 -15.99 21.96
N GLN A 162 7.36 -15.29 23.10
CA GLN A 162 6.19 -15.33 23.98
C GLN A 162 4.97 -14.71 23.28
N LYS A 163 5.14 -13.58 22.58
CA LYS A 163 4.06 -12.97 21.78
C LYS A 163 3.56 -13.90 20.69
N ARG A 164 4.47 -14.57 19.97
CA ARG A 164 4.13 -15.59 18.98
C ARG A 164 3.36 -16.77 19.59
N SER A 165 3.79 -17.26 20.74
CA SER A 165 3.15 -18.39 21.43
C SER A 165 1.75 -18.04 21.93
N THR A 166 1.58 -16.83 22.49
CA THR A 166 0.29 -16.30 22.91
C THR A 166 -0.65 -16.10 21.73
N PHE A 167 -0.17 -15.49 20.63
CA PHE A 167 -0.97 -15.31 19.43
C PHE A 167 -1.44 -16.65 18.85
N ARG A 168 -0.58 -17.66 18.82
CA ARG A 168 -0.96 -18.99 18.35
C ARG A 168 -2.07 -19.59 19.20
N ARG A 169 -1.87 -19.66 20.52
CA ARG A 169 -2.84 -20.25 21.44
C ARG A 169 -4.18 -19.53 21.44
N ASP A 170 -4.16 -18.20 21.46
CA ASP A 170 -5.36 -17.40 21.68
C ASP A 170 -6.12 -17.14 20.37
N ILE A 171 -5.42 -17.06 19.22
CA ILE A 171 -6.00 -16.70 17.91
C ILE A 171 -5.92 -17.85 16.90
N LEU A 172 -4.73 -18.38 16.58
CA LEU A 172 -4.60 -19.33 15.46
C LEU A 172 -5.23 -20.69 15.75
N ASP A 173 -5.07 -21.19 16.98
CA ASP A 173 -5.62 -22.47 17.40
C ASP A 173 -7.11 -22.37 17.78
N THR A 174 -7.67 -21.15 17.83
CA THR A 174 -9.10 -20.90 18.08
C THR A 174 -9.86 -20.81 16.75
N PRO A 175 -10.92 -21.61 16.53
CA PRO A 175 -11.68 -21.56 15.28
C PRO A 175 -12.39 -20.20 15.15
N TRP A 176 -12.25 -19.56 13.99
CA TRP A 176 -12.97 -18.32 13.71
C TRP A 176 -14.42 -18.64 13.32
N VAL A 177 -15.37 -18.27 14.16
CA VAL A 177 -16.79 -18.54 13.93
C VAL A 177 -17.57 -17.24 13.95
N LEU A 178 -18.31 -16.97 12.88
CA LEU A 178 -19.23 -15.83 12.79
C LEU A 178 -20.67 -16.31 12.96
N SER A 179 -21.48 -15.52 13.67
CA SER A 179 -22.89 -15.83 13.76
C SER A 179 -23.58 -15.60 12.42
N ARG A 180 -24.68 -16.34 12.16
CA ARG A 180 -25.53 -16.10 10.97
C ARG A 180 -26.03 -14.65 10.91
N ARG A 181 -26.18 -13.99 12.06
CA ARG A 181 -26.57 -12.58 12.15
C ARG A 181 -25.46 -11.67 11.62
N ASP A 182 -24.21 -11.90 12.04
CA ASP A 182 -23.07 -11.11 11.60
C ASP A 182 -22.86 -11.24 10.09
N ILE A 183 -22.94 -12.46 9.56
CA ILE A 183 -22.81 -12.70 8.12
C ILE A 183 -23.88 -11.93 7.33
N ARG A 184 -25.15 -11.98 7.78
CA ARG A 184 -26.25 -11.23 7.15
C ARG A 184 -26.04 -9.73 7.23
N GLN A 185 -25.54 -9.23 8.36
CA GLN A 185 -25.26 -7.82 8.57
C GLN A 185 -24.15 -7.34 7.62
N CYS A 186 -23.01 -8.05 7.58
CA CYS A 186 -21.91 -7.71 6.68
C CYS A 186 -22.35 -7.76 5.20
N ARG A 187 -23.20 -8.72 4.83
CA ARG A 187 -23.75 -8.79 3.48
C ARG A 187 -24.59 -7.55 3.13
N LYS A 188 -25.52 -7.17 4.02
CA LYS A 188 -26.35 -5.96 3.82
C LYS A 188 -25.50 -4.70 3.72
N GLU A 189 -24.46 -4.59 4.54
CA GLU A 189 -23.53 -3.46 4.52
C GLU A 189 -22.74 -3.40 3.22
N ALA A 190 -22.26 -4.54 2.71
CA ALA A 190 -21.56 -4.63 1.44
C ALA A 190 -22.47 -4.22 0.26
N GLU A 191 -23.70 -4.76 0.19
CA GLU A 191 -24.68 -4.41 -0.86
C GLU A 191 -25.04 -2.90 -0.81
N SER A 192 -25.16 -2.33 0.39
CA SER A 192 -25.43 -0.89 0.57
C SER A 192 -24.23 -0.02 0.17
N ALA A 193 -23.01 -0.44 0.51
CA ALA A 193 -21.78 0.23 0.12
C ALA A 193 -21.58 0.20 -1.40
N GLU A 194 -21.89 -0.92 -2.05
CA GLU A 194 -21.84 -1.04 -3.51
C GLU A 194 -22.84 -0.10 -4.18
N SER A 195 -24.10 -0.12 -3.73
CA SER A 195 -25.16 0.74 -4.26
C SER A 195 -24.81 2.23 -4.14
N THR A 196 -24.31 2.66 -2.98
CA THR A 196 -23.86 4.05 -2.77
C THR A 196 -22.64 4.40 -3.63
N SER A 197 -21.68 3.48 -3.77
CA SER A 197 -20.51 3.69 -4.62
C SER A 197 -20.88 3.84 -6.11
N LEU A 198 -21.86 3.09 -6.59
CA LEU A 198 -22.36 3.16 -7.97
C LEU A 198 -23.09 4.48 -8.22
N ALA A 199 -23.96 4.89 -7.30
CA ALA A 199 -24.63 6.19 -7.36
C ALA A 199 -23.62 7.35 -7.38
N GLN A 200 -22.58 7.28 -6.56
CA GLN A 200 -21.53 8.29 -6.52
C GLN A 200 -20.70 8.32 -7.82
N LYS A 201 -20.33 7.15 -8.36
CA LYS A 201 -19.65 7.04 -9.66
C LYS A 201 -20.49 7.63 -10.79
N GLU A 202 -21.81 7.40 -10.78
CA GLU A 202 -22.70 7.97 -11.79
C GLU A 202 -22.80 9.49 -11.67
N LYS A 203 -22.92 10.03 -10.44
CA LYS A 203 -22.90 11.46 -10.17
C LYS A 203 -21.59 12.10 -10.66
N ASN A 204 -20.45 11.49 -10.34
CA ASN A 204 -19.14 11.94 -10.81
C ASN A 204 -19.00 11.88 -12.34
N ARG A 205 -19.59 10.88 -13.00
CA ARG A 205 -19.61 10.80 -14.46
C ARG A 205 -20.46 11.91 -15.08
N LYS A 206 -21.61 12.25 -14.48
CA LYS A 206 -22.47 13.35 -14.93
C LYS A 206 -21.78 14.70 -14.78
N SER A 207 -21.18 14.98 -13.61
CA SER A 207 -20.46 16.24 -13.37
C SER A 207 -19.24 16.40 -14.29
N ARG A 208 -18.50 15.31 -14.57
CA ARG A 208 -17.37 15.36 -15.51
C ARG A 208 -17.83 15.69 -16.94
N LYS A 209 -18.93 15.08 -17.40
CA LYS A 209 -19.55 15.41 -18.70
C LYS A 209 -20.03 16.86 -18.78
N GLU A 210 -20.59 17.39 -17.70
CA GLU A 210 -21.00 18.81 -17.65
C GLU A 210 -19.80 19.74 -17.69
N HIS A 211 -18.73 19.44 -16.94
CA HIS A 211 -17.49 20.21 -16.96
C HIS A 211 -16.82 20.18 -18.34
N ASP A 212 -16.77 19.02 -18.99
CA ASP A 212 -16.21 18.87 -20.35
C ASP A 212 -17.06 19.63 -21.40
N LYS A 213 -18.39 19.62 -21.27
CA LYS A 213 -19.29 20.42 -22.13
C LYS A 213 -19.06 21.93 -21.93
N LEU A 214 -18.98 22.40 -20.69
CA LEU A 214 -18.70 23.80 -20.38
C LEU A 214 -17.32 24.22 -20.94
N ALA A 215 -16.29 23.39 -20.79
CA ALA A 215 -14.96 23.64 -21.33
C ALA A 215 -14.96 23.70 -22.88
N ALA A 216 -15.69 22.80 -23.54
CA ALA A 216 -15.84 22.82 -25.00
C ALA A 216 -16.58 24.07 -25.49
N GLN A 217 -17.60 24.52 -24.76
CA GLN A 217 -18.38 25.72 -25.09
C GLN A 217 -17.56 27.02 -24.89
N VAL A 218 -16.74 27.09 -23.85
CA VAL A 218 -15.78 28.19 -23.65
C VAL A 218 -14.73 28.24 -24.78
N THR A 219 -14.29 27.07 -25.25
CA THR A 219 -13.31 26.98 -26.35
C THR A 219 -13.93 27.41 -27.69
N THR A 220 -15.15 26.97 -28.00
CA THR A 220 -15.88 27.41 -29.21
C THR A 220 -16.20 28.90 -29.18
N ASN A 221 -16.63 29.45 -28.04
CA ASN A 221 -16.86 30.89 -27.90
C ASN A 221 -15.57 31.73 -28.05
N LYS A 222 -14.41 31.21 -27.60
CA LYS A 222 -13.11 31.84 -27.86
C LYS A 222 -12.75 31.82 -29.35
N THR A 223 -12.96 30.70 -30.04
CA THR A 223 -12.68 30.57 -31.47
C THR A 223 -13.59 31.46 -32.31
N GLN A 224 -14.89 31.57 -31.96
CA GLN A 224 -15.83 32.46 -32.64
C GLN A 224 -15.49 33.95 -32.43
N LYS A 225 -15.09 34.36 -31.20
CA LYS A 225 -14.60 35.72 -30.95
C LYS A 225 -13.31 36.03 -31.73
N ALA A 226 -12.41 35.06 -31.89
CA ALA A 226 -11.20 35.23 -32.70
C ALA A 226 -11.53 35.39 -34.20
N SER A 227 -12.52 34.64 -34.72
CA SER A 227 -12.95 34.77 -36.13
C SER A 227 -13.72 36.06 -36.42
N LEU A 228 -14.48 36.60 -35.46
CA LEU A 228 -15.16 37.90 -35.59
C LEU A 228 -14.17 39.07 -35.50
N SER A 229 -13.14 38.94 -34.66
CA SER A 229 -12.01 39.89 -34.58
C SER A 229 -11.13 39.91 -35.85
N ALA A 230 -11.12 38.84 -36.64
CA ALA A 230 -10.39 38.77 -37.91
C ALA A 230 -11.16 39.39 -39.09
N ARG A 231 -12.48 39.59 -38.95
CA ARG A 231 -13.36 40.11 -40.03
C ARG A 231 -13.72 41.59 -39.85
N ALA A 232 -13.47 42.17 -38.68
CA ALA A 232 -13.50 43.60 -38.42
C ALA A 232 -12.09 44.18 -38.43
N GLY A 233 -11.48 44.23 -39.62
CA GLY A 233 -10.22 44.93 -39.84
C GLY A 233 -10.47 46.30 -40.45
N SER A 234 -10.72 47.32 -39.63
CA SER A 234 -10.07 48.62 -39.82
C SER A 234 -10.11 49.48 -38.55
N ALA A 235 -8.94 50.07 -38.27
CA ALA A 235 -8.66 51.17 -37.36
C ALA A 235 -8.76 50.94 -35.83
N SER A 236 -7.56 51.00 -35.22
CA SER A 236 -7.22 51.95 -34.13
C SER A 236 -6.83 51.33 -32.77
N THR A 237 -5.57 51.59 -32.44
CA THR A 237 -5.01 51.93 -31.12
C THR A 237 -4.89 50.84 -30.06
N ARG A 238 -3.63 50.41 -29.92
CA ARG A 238 -3.00 49.68 -28.82
C ARG A 238 -3.27 50.34 -27.47
N SER A 239 -3.97 49.66 -26.55
CA SER A 239 -3.85 49.91 -25.11
C SER A 239 -3.65 48.59 -24.37
N LYS A 240 -2.62 48.57 -23.51
CA LYS A 240 -2.27 47.44 -22.64
C LYS A 240 -3.20 47.49 -21.42
N ILE A 241 -4.02 46.46 -21.22
CA ILE A 241 -4.79 46.28 -19.97
C ILE A 241 -4.12 45.15 -19.18
N ALA A 242 -3.52 45.50 -18.04
CA ALA A 242 -2.95 44.58 -17.07
C ALA A 242 -4.07 43.74 -16.40
N PRO A 243 -3.82 42.46 -16.06
CA PRO A 243 -4.83 41.62 -15.40
C PRO A 243 -5.10 42.08 -13.96
N LYS A 244 -6.40 42.13 -13.59
CA LYS A 244 -6.89 42.57 -12.28
C LYS A 244 -6.41 41.66 -11.12
N PRO A 245 -6.14 42.23 -9.93
CA PRO A 245 -5.40 41.58 -8.84
C PRO A 245 -6.12 40.46 -8.04
N GLN A 246 -7.43 40.23 -8.22
CA GLN A 246 -8.19 39.29 -7.38
C GLN A 246 -8.00 37.79 -7.72
N ALA A 247 -7.55 37.46 -8.94
CA ALA A 247 -7.39 36.07 -9.37
C ALA A 247 -6.05 35.43 -8.95
N VAL A 248 -5.09 36.24 -8.49
CA VAL A 248 -3.76 35.78 -8.05
C VAL A 248 -3.80 35.36 -6.57
N GLU A 249 -4.63 36.04 -5.76
CA GLU A 249 -4.77 35.80 -4.32
C GLU A 249 -5.42 34.44 -4.01
N THR A 250 -6.45 34.08 -4.77
CA THR A 250 -7.20 32.82 -4.60
C THR A 250 -6.39 31.58 -4.95
N ARG A 251 -5.47 31.70 -5.92
CA ARG A 251 -4.52 30.62 -6.28
C ARG A 251 -3.43 30.45 -5.24
N LYS A 252 -2.92 31.54 -4.66
CA LYS A 252 -1.92 31.48 -3.57
C LYS A 252 -2.50 30.81 -2.33
N ARG A 253 -3.73 31.17 -1.93
CA ARG A 253 -4.43 30.57 -0.79
C ARG A 253 -4.67 29.06 -0.93
N LEU A 254 -5.00 28.59 -2.14
CA LEU A 254 -5.19 27.16 -2.40
C LEU A 254 -3.88 26.36 -2.36
N VAL A 255 -2.76 26.98 -2.76
CA VAL A 255 -1.43 26.36 -2.69
C VAL A 255 -0.91 26.32 -1.24
N GLU A 256 -1.24 27.32 -0.41
CA GLU A 256 -0.91 27.33 1.02
C GLU A 256 -1.68 26.25 1.81
N MET A 257 -2.99 26.08 1.57
CA MET A 257 -3.76 25.03 2.23
C MET A 257 -3.28 23.60 1.90
N LEU A 258 -2.72 23.40 0.70
CA LEU A 258 -2.10 22.12 0.31
C LEU A 258 -0.71 21.92 0.94
N ARG A 259 -0.04 23.01 1.34
CA ARG A 259 1.29 22.98 1.95
C ARG A 259 1.23 22.73 3.46
N ASP A 260 0.18 23.21 4.11
CA ASP A 260 0.02 23.16 5.58
C ASP A 260 -0.70 21.90 6.10
N GLY A 261 -0.98 20.91 5.24
CA GLY A 261 -1.30 19.54 5.67
C GLY A 261 -2.53 19.36 6.56
N SER A 262 -3.47 20.30 6.56
CA SER A 262 -4.71 20.17 7.36
C SER A 262 -5.79 19.40 6.60
N THR A 263 -5.70 18.07 6.66
CA THR A 263 -6.84 17.17 6.45
C THR A 263 -6.96 16.27 7.67
N GLU A 264 -7.60 16.78 8.72
CA GLU A 264 -8.12 15.94 9.80
C GLU A 264 -9.23 15.05 9.22
N GLY A 265 -8.88 13.79 8.97
CA GLY A 265 -9.76 12.75 8.48
C GLY A 265 -9.31 11.39 9.01
N LYS A 266 -10.27 10.49 9.20
CA LYS A 266 -10.23 9.21 9.95
C LYS A 266 -9.19 8.14 9.50
N TYR A 267 -8.12 8.50 8.82
CA TYR A 267 -7.10 7.59 8.29
C TYR A 267 -5.68 7.90 8.78
N SER A 268 -5.51 8.37 10.02
CA SER A 268 -4.17 8.60 10.62
C SER A 268 -3.45 7.33 11.09
N ALA A 269 -4.02 6.15 10.89
CA ALA A 269 -3.44 4.88 11.37
C ALA A 269 -2.29 4.32 10.52
N LEU A 270 -1.82 5.05 9.50
CA LEU A 270 -0.74 4.60 8.61
C LEU A 270 0.54 5.42 8.68
N GLY A 271 0.66 6.37 9.63
CA GLY A 271 1.91 7.02 10.06
C GLY A 271 3.08 6.96 9.07
N LEU A 272 2.91 7.63 7.93
CA LEU A 272 3.97 8.00 6.99
C LEU A 272 4.33 9.47 7.24
#